data_AF-A0A928QXV5-F1
#
_entry.id   AF-A0A928QXV5-F1
#
_cell.length_a   1.000
_cell.length_b   1.000
_cell.length_c   1.000
_cell.angle_alpha   90.00
_cell.angle_beta   90.00
_cell.angle_gamma   90.00
#
_symmetry.space_group_name_H-M   'P 1'
#
loop_
_entity.id
_entity.type
_entity.pdbx_description
1 polymer ?
#
loop_
_entity_poly.entity_id
_entity_poly.type
_entity_poly.pdbx_seq_one_letter_code
_entity_poly.pdbx_strand_id
1 'polypeptide(L)'
;MALFGLPGSCAPAVVMGAVGGYPVGARTAFALYDAGACTAGQCARLLSFCSCCGPAFLVSAVGVGVFGSLRAGLLLWGAHLLAASLVGLVGGVFTRRERGGATLREGTKRVAVAPAVTSAVTESCGAMLNVCGFVVFFAALTSLLRASGALAFAARLLPLPEAMAEGLLCGALEMTGGIASLPGLGLTAPQALALSALIAGWGGASVHCQVISLRGERPVPLQYYCRGKLMHGLLAAALTYAWALRLPGETAVMGGVWYGNLYLANPGWFIVFTGLYLTVALLLSWLLTRFDKKRL
;
A
#
# COMPACT_ATOMS: atom_id res chain seq x y z
N MET A 1 7.40 -9.92 14.89
CA MET A 1 6.38 -10.90 14.46
C MET A 1 5.55 -11.48 15.60
N ALA A 2 6.14 -11.83 16.75
CA ALA A 2 5.36 -12.29 17.91
C ALA A 2 4.26 -11.31 18.36
N LEU A 3 4.53 -10.00 18.36
CA LEU A 3 3.55 -8.95 18.66
C LEU A 3 2.34 -8.92 17.70
N PHE A 4 2.53 -9.41 16.47
CA PHE A 4 1.49 -9.49 15.44
C PHE A 4 0.76 -10.84 15.45
N GLY A 5 1.08 -11.74 16.39
CA GLY A 5 0.51 -13.09 16.41
C GLY A 5 0.86 -13.93 15.17
N LEU A 6 2.04 -13.67 14.57
CA LEU A 6 2.51 -14.32 13.35
C LEU A 6 3.86 -15.04 13.55
N PRO A 7 4.13 -16.10 12.75
CA PRO A 7 5.45 -16.71 12.64
C PRO A 7 6.55 -15.71 12.24
N GLY A 8 7.79 -15.99 12.64
CA GLY A 8 8.96 -15.18 12.27
C GLY A 8 9.17 -15.11 10.76
N SER A 9 8.87 -16.20 10.05
CA SER A 9 8.90 -16.33 8.59
C SER A 9 8.03 -15.32 7.84
N CYS A 10 7.06 -14.67 8.50
CA CYS A 10 6.23 -13.62 7.91
C CYS A 10 6.92 -12.23 7.83
N ALA A 11 8.07 -12.06 8.50
CA ALA A 11 8.80 -10.79 8.52
C ALA A 11 9.17 -10.21 7.15
N PRO A 12 9.66 -11.03 6.19
CA PRO A 12 10.01 -10.52 4.87
C PRO A 12 8.83 -9.88 4.14
N ALA A 13 7.61 -10.42 4.26
CA ALA A 13 6.43 -9.85 3.59
C ALA A 13 6.10 -8.43 4.08
N VAL A 14 6.29 -8.15 5.37
CA VAL A 14 6.04 -6.81 5.92
C VAL A 14 7.08 -5.81 5.42
N VAL A 15 8.36 -6.21 5.41
CA VAL A 15 9.44 -5.36 4.86
C VAL A 15 9.22 -5.12 3.38
N MET A 16 9.02 -6.19 2.60
CA MET A 16 8.80 -6.11 1.16
C MET A 16 7.52 -5.35 0.83
N GLY A 17 6.52 -5.36 1.70
CA GLY A 17 5.30 -4.57 1.56
C GLY A 17 5.49 -3.08 1.88
N ALA A 18 6.22 -2.75 2.95
CA ALA A 18 6.54 -1.36 3.32
C ALA A 18 7.38 -0.65 2.23
N VAL A 19 8.21 -1.44 1.57
CA VAL A 19 9.17 -1.04 0.54
C VAL A 19 8.43 -1.12 -0.82
N GLY A 20 8.02 -2.30 -1.27
CA GLY A 20 7.42 -2.52 -2.60
C GLY A 20 5.99 -2.08 -2.79
N GLY A 21 5.26 -1.82 -1.71
CA GLY A 21 3.85 -1.47 -1.77
C GLY A 21 3.00 -2.53 -2.47
N TYR A 22 1.98 -2.07 -3.20
CA TYR A 22 1.15 -2.91 -4.06
C TYR A 22 1.87 -3.21 -5.39
N PRO A 23 1.85 -4.47 -5.88
CA PRO A 23 1.23 -5.66 -5.30
C PRO A 23 2.22 -6.52 -4.48
N VAL A 24 3.44 -6.02 -4.25
CA VAL A 24 4.58 -6.77 -3.70
C VAL A 24 4.25 -7.42 -2.36
N GLY A 25 3.70 -6.65 -1.41
CA GLY A 25 3.37 -7.17 -0.07
C GLY A 25 2.40 -8.35 -0.11
N ALA A 26 1.37 -8.28 -0.97
CA ALA A 26 0.39 -9.35 -1.11
C ALA A 26 0.98 -10.59 -1.79
N ARG A 27 1.79 -10.41 -2.85
CA ARG A 27 2.50 -11.51 -3.51
C ARG A 27 3.42 -12.24 -2.54
N THR A 28 4.20 -11.52 -1.74
CA THR A 28 5.09 -12.14 -0.76
C THR A 28 4.30 -12.90 0.31
N ALA A 29 3.16 -12.37 0.77
CA ALA A 29 2.31 -13.08 1.72
C ALA A 29 1.76 -14.40 1.15
N PHE A 30 1.27 -14.41 -0.09
CA PHE A 30 0.80 -15.63 -0.75
C PHE A 30 1.94 -16.62 -1.03
N ALA A 31 3.13 -16.15 -1.42
CA ALA A 31 4.29 -17.01 -1.61
C ALA A 31 4.72 -17.71 -0.30
N LEU A 32 4.65 -17.00 0.84
CA LEU A 32 4.91 -17.60 2.16
C LEU A 32 3.84 -18.65 2.53
N TYR A 33 2.57 -18.39 2.20
CA TYR A 33 1.51 -19.37 2.37
C TYR A 33 1.74 -20.62 1.52
N ASP A 34 2.06 -20.45 0.23
CA ASP A 34 2.34 -21.56 -0.70
C ASP A 34 3.56 -22.39 -0.26
N ALA A 35 4.53 -21.74 0.40
CA ALA A 35 5.69 -22.40 0.98
C ALA A 35 5.42 -23.11 2.32
N GLY A 36 4.19 -23.06 2.84
CA GLY A 36 3.81 -23.63 4.15
C GLY A 36 4.35 -22.84 5.35
N ALA A 37 4.85 -21.62 5.12
CA ALA A 37 5.46 -20.77 6.14
C ALA A 37 4.44 -20.01 7.00
N CYS A 38 3.15 -20.07 6.65
CA CYS A 38 2.04 -19.58 7.45
C CYS A 38 0.73 -20.29 7.08
N THR A 39 -0.23 -20.32 8.02
CA THR A 39 -1.59 -20.83 7.77
C THR A 39 -2.40 -19.84 6.91
N ALA A 40 -3.56 -20.27 6.39
CA ALA A 40 -4.46 -19.38 5.67
C ALA A 40 -4.96 -18.20 6.54
N GLY A 41 -5.23 -18.45 7.83
CA GLY A 41 -5.59 -17.43 8.80
C GLY A 41 -4.46 -16.44 9.08
N GLN A 42 -3.24 -16.94 9.25
CA GLN A 42 -2.03 -16.10 9.40
C GLN A 42 -1.74 -15.29 8.13
N CYS A 43 -1.88 -15.87 6.94
CA CYS A 43 -1.74 -15.16 5.67
C CYS A 43 -2.78 -14.03 5.54
N ALA A 44 -4.04 -14.28 5.91
CA ALA A 44 -5.08 -13.26 5.87
C ALA A 44 -4.79 -12.10 6.83
N ARG A 45 -4.26 -12.39 8.03
CA ARG A 45 -3.79 -11.35 8.96
C ARG A 45 -2.58 -10.61 8.42
N LEU A 46 -1.62 -11.32 7.84
CA LEU A 46 -0.44 -10.69 7.24
C LEU A 46 -0.84 -9.70 6.14
N LEU A 47 -1.75 -10.10 5.25
CA LEU A 47 -2.28 -9.26 4.18
C LEU A 47 -2.90 -7.95 4.67
N SER A 48 -3.49 -7.94 5.88
CA SER A 48 -4.17 -6.76 6.42
C SER A 48 -3.25 -5.57 6.68
N PHE A 49 -1.93 -5.81 6.80
CA PHE A 49 -0.94 -4.77 7.08
C PHE A 49 0.36 -4.87 6.28
N CYS A 50 0.63 -5.95 5.55
CA CYS A 50 1.77 -5.99 4.61
C CYS A 50 1.40 -5.41 3.24
N SER A 51 0.11 -5.33 2.91
CA SER A 51 -0.37 -4.78 1.65
C SER A 51 -0.62 -3.27 1.84
N CYS A 52 0.43 -2.47 1.73
CA CYS A 52 0.41 -1.02 1.93
C CYS A 52 0.75 -0.26 0.66
N CYS A 53 0.43 1.05 0.62
CA CYS A 53 0.89 1.90 -0.46
C CYS A 53 2.39 2.19 -0.29
N GLY A 54 3.15 2.09 -1.38
CA GLY A 54 4.60 2.22 -1.35
C GLY A 54 5.08 3.68 -1.34
N PRO A 55 6.35 3.92 -0.96
CA PRO A 55 6.96 5.25 -0.95
C PRO A 55 6.99 5.88 -2.34
N ALA A 56 7.18 5.09 -3.41
CA ALA A 56 7.17 5.60 -4.78
C ALA A 56 5.86 6.32 -5.14
N PHE A 57 4.72 5.83 -4.65
CA PHE A 57 3.43 6.48 -4.87
C PHE A 57 3.20 7.62 -3.89
N LEU A 58 3.32 7.38 -2.58
CA LEU A 58 2.98 8.38 -1.56
C LEU A 58 3.94 9.57 -1.55
N VAL A 59 5.24 9.31 -1.67
CA VAL A 59 6.25 10.37 -1.64
C VAL A 59 6.28 11.12 -2.97
N SER A 60 6.35 10.39 -4.09
CA SER A 60 6.53 11.02 -5.40
C SER A 60 5.21 11.47 -6.01
N ALA A 61 4.28 10.55 -6.29
CA ALA A 61 3.04 10.88 -7.01
C ALA A 61 2.13 11.78 -6.16
N VAL A 62 1.88 11.42 -4.90
CA VAL A 62 1.00 12.20 -4.03
C VAL A 62 1.73 13.40 -3.43
N GLY A 63 2.83 13.18 -2.72
CA GLY A 63 3.58 14.25 -2.07
C GLY A 63 4.06 15.32 -3.04
N VAL A 64 4.94 14.95 -3.97
CA VAL A 64 5.49 15.94 -4.92
C VAL A 64 4.54 16.24 -6.08
N GLY A 65 3.87 15.23 -6.64
CA GLY A 65 3.00 15.43 -7.81
C GLY A 65 1.70 16.17 -7.51
N VAL A 66 0.96 15.74 -6.48
CA VAL A 66 -0.34 16.33 -6.13
C VAL A 66 -0.18 17.53 -5.19
N PHE A 67 0.67 17.41 -4.17
CA PHE A 67 0.84 18.44 -3.13
C PHE A 67 2.09 19.30 -3.30
N GLY A 68 2.91 19.10 -4.33
CA GLY A 68 4.14 19.89 -4.54
C GLY A 68 5.15 19.82 -3.38
N SER A 69 5.05 18.83 -2.50
CA SER A 69 5.77 18.78 -1.22
C SER A 69 6.30 17.38 -0.89
N LEU A 70 7.62 17.25 -0.92
CA LEU A 70 8.32 16.04 -0.45
C LEU A 70 7.98 15.74 1.02
N ARG A 71 7.89 16.79 1.86
CA ARG A 71 7.57 16.65 3.29
C ARG A 71 6.18 16.07 3.49
N ALA A 72 5.19 16.52 2.71
CA ALA A 72 3.84 15.96 2.75
C ALA A 72 3.83 14.48 2.37
N GLY A 73 4.57 14.12 1.31
CA GLY A 73 4.72 12.73 0.88
C GLY A 73 5.37 11.82 1.93
N LEU A 74 6.45 12.29 2.57
CA LEU A 74 7.12 11.56 3.66
C LEU A 74 6.20 11.41 4.88
N LEU A 75 5.43 12.44 5.22
CA LEU A 75 4.44 12.39 6.29
C LEU A 75 3.38 11.32 6.00
N LEU A 76 2.81 11.33 4.79
CA LEU A 76 1.83 10.33 4.36
C LEU A 76 2.38 8.90 4.44
N TRP A 77 3.60 8.68 3.96
CA TRP A 77 4.23 7.36 4.01
C TRP A 77 4.51 6.90 5.44
N GLY A 78 5.07 7.76 6.29
CA GLY A 78 5.29 7.45 7.70
C GLY A 78 3.99 7.13 8.45
N ALA A 79 2.92 7.88 8.18
CA ALA A 79 1.60 7.63 8.77
C ALA A 79 1.03 6.28 8.32
N HIS A 80 1.20 5.89 7.06
CA HIS A 80 0.79 4.56 6.56
C HIS A 80 1.57 3.43 7.24
N LEU A 81 2.89 3.55 7.37
CA LEU A 81 3.69 2.52 8.04
C LEU A 81 3.27 2.32 9.49
N LEU A 82 3.01 3.41 10.20
CA LEU A 82 2.53 3.36 11.58
C LEU A 82 1.11 2.78 11.64
N ALA A 83 0.18 3.26 10.81
CA ALA A 83 -1.19 2.76 10.75
C ALA A 83 -1.26 1.26 10.43
N ALA A 84 -0.51 0.81 9.43
CA ALA A 84 -0.39 -0.61 9.10
C ALA A 84 0.13 -1.42 10.28
N SER A 85 1.20 -0.95 10.93
CA SER A 85 1.75 -1.62 12.12
C SER A 85 0.70 -1.73 13.24
N LEU A 86 -0.08 -0.67 13.48
CA LEU A 86 -1.17 -0.69 14.45
C LEU A 86 -2.28 -1.68 14.07
N VAL A 87 -2.68 -1.75 12.80
CA VAL A 87 -3.63 -2.77 12.30
C VAL A 87 -3.11 -4.18 12.55
N GLY A 88 -1.82 -4.42 12.29
CA GLY A 88 -1.16 -5.68 12.58
C GLY A 88 -1.17 -6.02 14.06
N LEU A 89 -0.89 -5.05 14.95
CA LEU A 89 -0.90 -5.25 16.41
C LEU A 89 -2.30 -5.58 16.91
N VAL A 90 -3.31 -4.82 16.49
CA VAL A 90 -4.71 -5.06 16.82
C VAL A 90 -5.10 -6.47 16.36
N GLY A 91 -4.80 -6.83 15.11
CA GLY A 91 -5.06 -8.17 14.59
C GLY A 91 -4.38 -9.26 15.43
N GLY A 92 -3.14 -9.04 15.87
CA GLY A 92 -2.37 -9.97 16.70
C GLY A 92 -2.90 -10.15 18.13
N VAL A 93 -3.45 -9.10 18.73
CA VAL A 93 -4.02 -9.13 20.10
C VAL A 93 -5.39 -9.81 20.12
N PHE A 94 -6.24 -9.52 19.13
CA PHE A 94 -7.63 -10.03 19.11
C PHE A 94 -7.78 -11.42 18.49
N THR A 95 -6.73 -11.99 17.89
CA THR A 95 -6.80 -13.36 17.36
C THR A 95 -6.12 -14.36 18.27
N ARG A 96 -6.82 -15.49 18.48
CA ARG A 96 -6.23 -16.64 19.17
C ARG A 96 -5.00 -17.09 18.37
N ARG A 97 -3.88 -17.23 19.07
CA ARG A 97 -2.62 -17.64 18.48
C ARG A 97 -2.78 -19.03 17.85
N GLU A 98 -2.88 -19.09 16.52
CA GLU A 98 -2.93 -20.35 15.79
C GLU A 98 -1.59 -21.07 15.94
N ARG A 99 -1.61 -22.31 16.47
CA ARG A 99 -0.48 -23.23 16.41
C ARG A 99 -0.48 -23.88 15.03
N GLY A 100 0.50 -23.53 14.20
CA GLY A 100 0.62 -24.02 12.82
C GLY A 100 1.29 -22.96 11.93
N GLY A 101 2.10 -23.38 10.95
CA GLY A 101 2.82 -22.48 10.03
C GLY A 101 4.35 -22.44 10.18
N ALA A 102 4.96 -23.34 10.99
CA ALA A 102 6.41 -23.34 11.21
C ALA A 102 7.15 -24.52 10.54
N THR A 103 6.56 -25.14 9.52
CA THR A 103 7.31 -26.07 8.66
C THR A 103 7.70 -25.31 7.41
N LEU A 104 8.68 -24.40 7.52
CA LEU A 104 9.47 -24.09 6.32
C LEU A 104 10.00 -25.45 5.86
N ARG A 105 9.58 -25.93 4.68
CA ARG A 105 10.19 -27.12 4.08
C ARG A 105 11.68 -26.83 4.01
N GLU A 106 12.47 -27.48 4.86
CA GLU A 106 13.92 -27.35 4.85
C GLU A 106 14.42 -27.73 3.45
N GLY A 107 15.00 -26.74 2.79
CA GLY A 107 15.35 -26.84 1.38
C GLY A 107 15.34 -25.50 0.69
N THR A 108 16.10 -24.51 1.19
CA THR A 108 16.56 -23.43 0.31
C THR A 108 17.45 -24.07 -0.75
N LYS A 109 16.84 -24.52 -1.86
CA LYS A 109 17.60 -24.90 -3.05
C LYS A 109 18.43 -23.68 -3.42
N ARG A 110 19.75 -23.85 -3.52
CA ARG A 110 20.62 -22.81 -4.07
C ARG A 110 20.18 -22.58 -5.50
N VAL A 111 19.47 -21.49 -5.75
CA VAL A 111 19.11 -21.06 -7.09
C VAL A 111 20.33 -20.35 -7.66
N ALA A 112 20.70 -20.69 -8.90
CA ALA A 112 21.73 -19.94 -9.60
C ALA A 112 21.27 -18.48 -9.79
N VAL A 113 22.21 -17.54 -9.64
CA VAL A 113 21.91 -16.10 -9.65
C VAL A 113 21.24 -15.67 -10.96
N ALA A 114 21.76 -16.13 -12.10
CA ALA A 114 21.23 -15.75 -13.41
C ALA A 114 19.74 -16.09 -13.60
N PRO A 115 19.28 -17.35 -13.42
CA PRO A 115 17.85 -17.66 -13.54
C PRO A 115 16.98 -17.02 -12.46
N ALA A 116 17.51 -16.79 -11.24
CA ALA A 116 16.76 -16.06 -10.22
C ALA A 116 16.48 -14.61 -10.64
N VAL A 117 17.46 -13.94 -11.24
CA VAL A 117 17.32 -12.57 -11.72
C VAL A 117 16.34 -12.50 -12.89
N THR A 118 16.43 -13.40 -13.87
CA THR A 118 15.51 -13.39 -15.03
C THR A 118 14.06 -13.68 -14.61
N SER A 119 13.85 -14.62 -13.70
CA SER A 119 12.52 -14.87 -13.11
C SER A 119 11.98 -13.65 -12.38
N ALA A 120 12.79 -13.01 -11.52
CA ALA A 120 12.39 -11.82 -10.78
C ALA A 120 12.00 -10.65 -11.71
N VAL A 121 12.76 -10.42 -12.79
CA VAL A 121 12.44 -9.40 -13.80
C VAL A 121 11.11 -9.72 -14.48
N THR A 122 10.92 -10.97 -14.91
CA THR A 122 9.69 -11.40 -15.60
C THR A 122 8.47 -11.27 -14.71
N GLU A 123 8.56 -11.72 -13.45
CA GLU A 123 7.50 -11.60 -12.46
C GLU A 123 7.16 -10.14 -12.15
N SER A 124 8.17 -9.27 -12.12
CA SER A 124 8.01 -7.82 -11.92
C SER A 124 7.29 -7.16 -13.09
N CYS A 125 7.63 -7.53 -14.34
CA CYS A 125 6.91 -7.07 -15.52
C CYS A 125 5.42 -7.48 -15.46
N GLY A 126 5.15 -8.74 -15.11
CA GLY A 126 3.77 -9.21 -14.93
C GLY A 126 3.04 -8.52 -13.78
N ALA A 127 3.74 -8.17 -12.69
CA ALA A 127 3.18 -7.37 -11.60
C ALA A 127 2.77 -5.98 -12.07
N MET A 128 3.66 -5.29 -12.79
CA MET A 128 3.42 -3.95 -13.30
C MET A 128 2.24 -3.93 -14.28
N LEU A 129 2.19 -4.88 -15.22
CA LEU A 129 1.05 -5.00 -16.15
C LEU A 129 -0.27 -5.21 -15.42
N ASN A 130 -0.28 -6.02 -14.35
CA ASN A 130 -1.47 -6.24 -13.54
C ASN A 130 -1.92 -4.95 -12.82
N VAL A 131 -0.99 -4.21 -12.22
CA VAL A 131 -1.29 -2.89 -11.61
C VAL A 131 -1.88 -1.94 -12.66
N CYS A 132 -1.18 -1.78 -13.79
CA CYS A 132 -1.62 -0.89 -14.87
C CYS A 132 -3.00 -1.28 -15.40
N GLY A 133 -3.23 -2.58 -15.63
CA GLY A 133 -4.51 -3.09 -16.14
C GLY A 133 -5.68 -2.72 -15.23
N PHE A 134 -5.57 -2.99 -13.92
CA PHE A 134 -6.64 -2.63 -12.98
C PHE A 134 -6.78 -1.11 -12.80
N VAL A 135 -5.69 -0.35 -12.74
CA VAL A 135 -5.77 1.12 -12.63
C VAL A 135 -6.46 1.72 -13.84
N VAL A 136 -6.06 1.34 -15.07
CA VAL A 136 -6.68 1.83 -16.31
C VAL A 136 -8.14 1.41 -16.41
N PHE A 137 -8.47 0.16 -16.08
CA PHE A 137 -9.84 -0.33 -16.09
C PHE A 137 -10.73 0.49 -15.13
N PHE A 138 -10.30 0.67 -13.88
CA PHE A 138 -11.09 1.44 -12.90
C PHE A 138 -11.11 2.94 -13.19
N ALA A 139 -10.08 3.52 -13.81
CA ALA A 139 -10.09 4.89 -14.28
C ALA A 139 -11.10 5.10 -15.43
N ALA A 140 -11.16 4.15 -16.39
CA ALA A 140 -12.16 4.15 -17.45
C ALA A 140 -13.58 3.96 -16.89
N LEU A 141 -13.76 3.02 -15.96
CA LEU A 141 -15.04 2.80 -15.28
C LEU A 141 -15.50 4.05 -14.51
N THR A 142 -14.59 4.69 -13.78
CA THR A 142 -14.89 5.94 -13.05
C THR A 142 -15.31 7.04 -14.01
N SER A 143 -14.65 7.16 -15.17
CA SER A 143 -15.03 8.11 -16.22
C SER A 143 -16.44 7.84 -16.77
N LEU A 144 -16.79 6.57 -16.99
CA LEU A 144 -18.14 6.17 -17.44
C LEU A 144 -19.21 6.47 -16.37
N LEU A 145 -18.94 6.18 -15.10
CA LEU A 145 -19.85 6.46 -13.98
C LEU A 145 -20.06 7.95 -13.75
N ARG A 146 -19.04 8.77 -14.01
CA ARG A 146 -19.15 10.23 -14.00
C ARG A 146 -20.00 10.72 -15.17
N ALA A 147 -19.72 10.25 -16.39
CA ALA A 147 -20.47 10.65 -17.58
C ALA A 147 -21.96 10.26 -17.54
N SER A 148 -22.29 9.12 -16.91
CA SER A 148 -23.67 8.68 -16.74
C SER A 148 -24.43 9.41 -15.62
N GLY A 149 -23.75 10.23 -14.82
CA GLY A 149 -24.32 10.87 -13.62
C GLY A 149 -24.51 9.93 -12.42
N ALA A 150 -24.18 8.64 -12.55
CA ALA A 150 -24.31 7.66 -11.47
C ALA A 150 -23.46 8.05 -10.25
N LEU A 151 -22.26 8.60 -10.49
CA LEU A 151 -21.37 9.03 -9.42
C LEU A 151 -21.92 10.24 -8.65
N ALA A 152 -22.47 11.23 -9.37
CA ALA A 152 -23.12 12.39 -8.77
C ALA A 152 -24.38 11.99 -7.98
N PHE A 153 -25.19 11.07 -8.54
CA PHE A 153 -26.33 10.50 -7.82
C PHE A 153 -25.89 9.84 -6.50
N ALA A 154 -24.87 8.98 -6.55
CA ALA A 154 -24.33 8.33 -5.35
C ALA A 154 -23.74 9.34 -4.36
N ALA A 155 -23.09 10.40 -4.83
CA ALA A 155 -22.52 11.46 -3.99
C ALA A 155 -23.60 12.20 -3.17
N ARG A 156 -24.77 12.45 -3.76
CA ARG A 156 -25.90 13.11 -3.08
C ARG A 156 -26.55 12.29 -1.98
N LEU A 157 -26.33 10.97 -1.97
CA LEU A 157 -26.82 10.08 -0.90
C LEU A 157 -25.92 10.14 0.34
N LEU A 158 -24.72 10.69 0.24
CA LEU A 158 -23.80 10.82 1.35
C LEU A 158 -24.03 12.15 2.08
N PRO A 159 -23.90 12.19 3.43
CA PRO A 159 -24.06 13.40 4.22
C PRO A 159 -22.80 14.29 4.16
N LEU A 160 -22.30 14.57 2.94
CA LEU A 160 -21.06 15.30 2.68
C LEU A 160 -21.28 16.25 1.49
N PRO A 161 -20.53 17.37 1.40
CA PRO A 161 -20.46 18.18 0.19
C PRO A 161 -20.26 17.33 -1.08
N GLU A 162 -21.07 17.56 -2.10
CA GLU A 162 -21.16 16.70 -3.31
C GLU A 162 -19.78 16.47 -3.95
N ALA A 163 -18.96 17.51 -4.08
CA ALA A 163 -17.63 17.40 -4.67
C ALA A 163 -16.66 16.53 -3.83
N MET A 164 -16.76 16.59 -2.50
CA MET A 164 -15.96 15.73 -1.61
C MET A 164 -16.46 14.29 -1.61
N ALA A 165 -17.78 14.09 -1.62
CA ALA A 165 -18.40 12.79 -1.75
C ALA A 165 -17.99 12.12 -3.07
N GLU A 166 -18.04 12.86 -4.19
CA GLU A 166 -17.60 12.38 -5.50
C GLU A 166 -16.10 12.00 -5.49
N GLY A 167 -15.23 12.86 -4.93
CA GLY A 167 -13.80 12.57 -4.81
C GLY A 167 -13.51 11.30 -3.98
N LEU A 168 -14.24 11.10 -2.88
CA LEU A 168 -14.16 9.88 -2.08
C LEU A 168 -14.66 8.64 -2.80
N LEU A 169 -15.76 8.74 -3.56
CA LEU A 169 -16.28 7.64 -4.38
C LEU A 169 -15.31 7.28 -5.51
N CYS A 170 -14.70 8.28 -6.17
CA CYS A 170 -13.60 8.06 -7.11
C CYS A 170 -12.45 7.30 -6.41
N GLY A 171 -12.00 7.77 -5.26
CA GLY A 171 -10.93 7.13 -4.48
C GLY A 171 -11.28 5.72 -4.01
N ALA A 172 -12.57 5.45 -3.76
CA ALA A 172 -13.06 4.13 -3.41
C ALA A 172 -12.96 3.13 -4.59
N LEU A 173 -13.01 3.61 -5.83
CA LEU A 173 -12.83 2.80 -7.05
C LEU A 173 -11.35 2.73 -7.46
N GLU A 174 -10.69 3.89 -7.55
CA GLU A 174 -9.31 4.04 -8.00
C GLU A 174 -8.65 5.19 -7.21
N MET A 175 -7.64 4.85 -6.41
CA MET A 175 -7.05 5.81 -5.46
C MET A 175 -6.32 6.97 -6.13
N THR A 176 -5.71 6.78 -7.31
CA THR A 176 -4.88 7.79 -7.96
C THR A 176 -5.72 8.98 -8.42
N GLY A 177 -6.79 8.72 -9.15
CA GLY A 177 -7.74 9.73 -9.59
C GLY A 177 -8.52 10.36 -8.43
N GLY A 178 -8.85 9.57 -7.40
CA GLY A 178 -9.52 10.09 -6.20
C GLY A 178 -8.65 11.04 -5.39
N ILE A 179 -7.35 10.76 -5.24
CA ILE A 179 -6.42 11.66 -4.55
C ILE A 179 -6.17 12.92 -5.39
N ALA A 180 -6.03 12.76 -6.71
CA ALA A 180 -5.79 13.88 -7.63
C ALA A 180 -6.97 14.87 -7.71
N SER A 181 -8.18 14.47 -7.32
CA SER A 181 -9.36 15.35 -7.29
C SER A 181 -9.54 16.11 -5.96
N LEU A 182 -8.75 15.81 -4.92
CA LEU A 182 -8.84 16.50 -3.63
C LEU A 182 -8.33 17.95 -3.67
N PRO A 183 -7.21 18.27 -4.35
CA PRO A 183 -6.83 19.66 -4.57
C PRO A 183 -7.91 20.40 -5.35
N GLY A 184 -8.31 21.57 -4.87
CA GLY A 184 -9.38 22.37 -5.49
C GLY A 184 -10.76 22.24 -4.83
N LEU A 185 -10.94 21.32 -3.87
CA LEU A 185 -12.18 21.19 -3.10
C LEU A 185 -12.35 22.21 -1.95
N GLY A 186 -11.48 23.22 -1.86
CA GLY A 186 -11.49 24.20 -0.77
C GLY A 186 -11.09 23.63 0.60
N LEU A 187 -10.46 22.45 0.64
CA LEU A 187 -9.99 21.79 1.85
C LEU A 187 -8.73 22.48 2.40
N THR A 188 -8.60 22.51 3.73
CA THR A 188 -7.32 22.85 4.37
C THR A 188 -6.27 21.79 4.05
N ALA A 189 -4.98 22.15 4.09
CA ALA A 189 -3.90 21.20 3.83
C ALA A 189 -3.97 19.94 4.74
N PRO A 190 -4.22 20.04 6.07
CA PRO A 190 -4.40 18.86 6.91
C PRO A 190 -5.57 17.97 6.48
N GLN A 191 -6.70 18.54 6.05
CA GLN A 191 -7.85 17.77 5.58
C GLN A 191 -7.55 17.05 4.27
N ALA A 192 -6.95 17.73 3.30
CA ALA A 192 -6.60 17.14 2.01
C ALA A 192 -5.59 15.99 2.16
N LEU A 193 -4.59 16.15 3.04
CA LEU A 193 -3.64 15.09 3.37
C LEU A 193 -4.32 13.93 4.08
N ALA A 194 -5.19 14.19 5.06
CA ALA A 194 -5.92 13.14 5.77
C ALA A 194 -6.84 12.32 4.84
N LEU A 195 -7.55 12.97 3.93
CA LEU A 195 -8.39 12.28 2.94
C LEU A 195 -7.53 11.51 1.92
N SER A 196 -6.37 12.05 1.54
CA SER A 196 -5.42 11.31 0.70
C SER A 196 -4.91 10.05 1.39
N ALA A 197 -4.63 10.14 2.70
CA ALA A 197 -4.23 8.99 3.51
C ALA A 197 -5.36 7.96 3.66
N LEU A 198 -6.61 8.41 3.82
CA LEU A 198 -7.78 7.53 3.83
C LEU A 198 -7.89 6.76 2.51
N ILE A 199 -7.86 7.47 1.39
CA ILE A 199 -8.01 6.89 0.04
C ILE A 199 -6.86 5.94 -0.26
N ALA A 200 -5.61 6.32 0.02
CA ALA A 200 -4.45 5.46 -0.20
C ALA A 200 -4.45 4.22 0.73
N GLY A 201 -4.87 4.38 1.99
CA GLY A 201 -5.00 3.30 2.94
C GLY A 201 -6.13 2.33 2.58
N TRP A 202 -7.21 2.80 1.96
CA TRP A 202 -8.22 1.96 1.30
C TRP A 202 -7.68 1.29 0.02
N GLY A 203 -6.93 2.03 -0.80
CA GLY A 203 -6.28 1.55 -2.03
C GLY A 203 -7.19 1.50 -3.27
N GLY A 204 -8.50 1.61 -3.11
CA GLY A 204 -9.47 1.53 -4.19
C GLY A 204 -9.83 0.09 -4.58
N ALA A 205 -11.00 -0.08 -5.20
CA ALA A 205 -11.44 -1.35 -5.77
C ALA A 205 -10.40 -1.96 -6.72
N SER A 206 -9.63 -1.14 -7.44
CA SER A 206 -8.51 -1.56 -8.27
C SER A 206 -7.48 -2.41 -7.51
N VAL A 207 -7.03 -2.00 -6.32
CA VAL A 207 -6.08 -2.77 -5.51
C VAL A 207 -6.74 -3.98 -4.87
N HIS A 208 -8.01 -3.90 -4.48
CA HIS A 208 -8.75 -5.07 -4.00
C HIS A 208 -8.81 -6.16 -5.07
N CYS A 209 -9.13 -5.80 -6.32
CA CYS A 209 -9.14 -6.72 -7.44
C CYS A 209 -7.75 -7.29 -7.76
N GLN A 210 -6.68 -6.50 -7.64
CA GLN A 210 -5.30 -7.02 -7.74
C GLN A 210 -5.04 -8.13 -6.71
N VAL A 211 -5.40 -7.91 -5.43
CA VAL A 211 -5.20 -8.92 -4.37
C VAL A 211 -6.10 -10.13 -4.56
N ILE A 212 -7.35 -9.94 -4.99
CA ILE A 212 -8.29 -11.03 -5.31
C ILE A 212 -7.76 -11.89 -6.47
N SER A 213 -7.26 -11.25 -7.53
CA SER A 213 -6.63 -11.95 -8.67
C SER A 213 -5.42 -12.75 -8.22
N LEU A 214 -4.57 -12.18 -7.36
CA LEU A 214 -3.39 -12.86 -6.83
C LEU A 214 -3.73 -14.02 -5.90
N ARG A 215 -4.83 -13.93 -5.14
CA ARG A 215 -5.28 -15.01 -4.26
C ARG A 215 -5.55 -16.29 -5.04
N GLY A 216 -6.18 -16.19 -6.21
CA GLY A 216 -6.64 -17.35 -6.97
C GLY A 216 -7.52 -18.27 -6.12
N GLU A 217 -7.26 -19.57 -6.18
CA GLU A 217 -8.04 -20.60 -5.48
C GLU A 217 -7.65 -20.82 -4.02
N ARG A 218 -6.66 -20.07 -3.50
CA ARG A 218 -6.18 -20.26 -2.12
C ARG A 218 -7.31 -20.02 -1.11
N PRO A 219 -7.46 -20.85 -0.07
CA PRO A 219 -8.51 -20.72 0.96
C PRO A 219 -8.19 -19.61 1.98
N VAL A 220 -7.59 -18.49 1.55
CA VAL A 220 -7.25 -17.34 2.39
C VAL A 220 -8.48 -16.41 2.53
N PRO A 221 -8.99 -16.18 3.75
CA PRO A 221 -10.19 -15.37 3.95
C PRO A 221 -9.91 -13.86 3.76
N LEU A 222 -10.32 -13.30 2.62
CA LEU A 222 -10.08 -11.88 2.27
C LEU A 222 -10.89 -10.87 3.10
N GLN A 223 -11.90 -11.31 3.85
CA GLN A 223 -12.65 -10.41 4.74
C GLN A 223 -11.75 -9.71 5.77
N TYR A 224 -10.71 -10.40 6.26
CA TYR A 224 -9.75 -9.81 7.20
C TYR A 224 -8.86 -8.77 6.52
N TYR A 225 -8.50 -9.01 5.26
CA TYR A 225 -7.79 -8.06 4.43
C TYR A 225 -8.63 -6.79 4.21
N CYS A 226 -9.89 -6.93 3.75
CA CYS A 226 -10.75 -5.77 3.47
C CYS A 226 -11.05 -4.94 4.73
N ARG A 227 -11.36 -5.60 5.86
CA ARG A 227 -11.55 -4.91 7.14
C ARG A 227 -10.26 -4.21 7.60
N GLY A 228 -9.13 -4.88 7.44
CA GLY A 228 -7.82 -4.30 7.75
C GLY A 228 -7.49 -3.06 6.92
N LYS A 229 -7.80 -3.07 5.61
CA LYS A 229 -7.60 -1.93 4.73
C LYS A 229 -8.46 -0.72 5.12
N LEU A 230 -9.72 -0.96 5.49
CA LEU A 230 -10.57 0.10 6.02
C LEU A 230 -10.01 0.69 7.32
N MET A 231 -9.62 -0.17 8.28
CA MET A 231 -8.99 0.26 9.53
C MET A 231 -7.69 1.01 9.29
N HIS A 232 -6.86 0.54 8.36
CA HIS A 232 -5.62 1.18 7.95
C HIS A 232 -5.90 2.59 7.42
N GLY A 233 -6.83 2.74 6.45
CA GLY A 233 -7.20 4.05 5.92
C GLY A 233 -7.67 5.03 7.00
N LEU A 234 -8.55 4.59 7.90
CA LEU A 234 -9.03 5.43 9.00
C LEU A 234 -7.91 5.86 9.96
N LEU A 235 -7.04 4.91 10.36
CA LEU A 235 -5.89 5.20 11.22
C LEU A 235 -4.88 6.12 10.52
N ALA A 236 -4.58 5.88 9.24
CA ALA A 236 -3.66 6.68 8.45
C ALA A 236 -4.18 8.12 8.32
N ALA A 237 -5.48 8.29 8.07
CA ALA A 237 -6.13 9.61 8.02
C ALA A 237 -6.03 10.34 9.36
N ALA A 238 -6.37 9.68 10.47
CA ALA A 238 -6.30 10.27 11.81
C ALA A 238 -4.87 10.70 12.18
N LEU A 239 -3.89 9.83 11.95
CA LEU A 239 -2.47 10.13 12.19
C LEU A 239 -1.98 11.28 11.32
N THR A 240 -2.29 11.24 10.02
CA THR A 240 -1.91 12.27 9.06
C THR A 240 -2.49 13.62 9.45
N TYR A 241 -3.77 13.68 9.81
CA TYR A 241 -4.40 14.92 10.26
C TYR A 241 -3.70 15.49 11.50
N ALA A 242 -3.48 14.64 12.53
CA ALA A 242 -2.83 15.05 13.77
C ALA A 242 -1.38 15.50 13.58
N TRP A 243 -0.66 14.94 12.61
CA TRP A 243 0.71 15.34 12.27
C TRP A 243 0.73 16.61 11.42
N ALA A 244 -0.20 16.73 10.45
CA ALA A 244 -0.31 17.89 9.58
C ALA A 244 -0.69 19.17 10.36
N LEU A 245 -1.48 19.08 11.44
CA LEU A 245 -1.76 20.21 12.33
C LEU A 245 -0.51 20.78 13.03
N ARG A 246 0.55 19.98 13.14
CA ARG A 246 1.81 20.36 13.79
C ARG A 246 2.88 20.83 12.81
N LEU A 247 2.60 20.76 11.51
CA LEU A 247 3.51 21.30 10.49
C LEU A 247 3.38 22.83 10.44
N PRO A 248 4.49 23.58 10.36
CA PRO A 248 4.44 25.02 10.10
C PRO A 248 3.66 25.32 8.83
N GLY A 249 2.86 26.39 8.83
CA GLY A 249 1.89 26.76 7.79
C GLY A 249 2.44 27.06 6.38
N GLU A 250 3.68 26.70 6.08
CA GLU A 250 4.29 26.80 4.74
C GLU A 250 3.79 25.72 3.76
N THR A 251 2.90 24.81 4.18
CA THR A 251 2.33 23.78 3.29
C THR A 251 1.25 24.30 2.34
N ALA A 252 1.19 25.61 2.08
CA ALA A 252 0.47 26.16 0.95
C ALA A 252 1.25 25.86 -0.35
N VAL A 253 1.21 24.60 -0.79
CA VAL A 253 1.60 24.24 -2.15
C VAL A 253 0.37 23.63 -2.82
N MET A 254 -0.65 24.46 -3.02
CA MET A 254 -1.68 24.22 -4.04
C MET A 254 -1.16 24.74 -5.38
N GLY A 255 -0.02 24.18 -5.81
CA GLY A 255 0.51 24.35 -7.16
C GLY A 255 0.56 22.99 -7.79
N GLY A 256 -0.47 22.64 -8.57
CA GLY A 256 -0.51 21.39 -9.33
C GLY A 256 0.63 21.37 -10.34
N VAL A 257 1.78 20.81 -9.96
CA VAL A 257 2.84 20.55 -10.90
C VAL A 257 2.45 19.29 -11.65
N TRP A 258 1.83 19.49 -12.81
CA TRP A 258 1.58 18.47 -13.80
C TRP A 258 2.83 17.59 -14.00
N TYR A 259 2.59 16.28 -14.13
CA TYR A 259 3.54 15.16 -14.23
C TYR A 259 4.74 15.34 -15.19
N GLY A 260 4.73 16.33 -16.07
CA GLY A 260 5.73 16.50 -17.14
C GLY A 260 7.12 16.94 -16.69
N ASN A 261 7.25 17.75 -15.62
CA ASN A 261 8.52 18.44 -15.35
C ASN A 261 9.42 17.79 -14.28
N LEU A 262 8.89 17.00 -13.35
CA LEU A 262 9.74 16.48 -12.25
C LEU A 262 10.50 15.19 -12.61
N TYR A 263 9.91 14.30 -13.41
CA TYR A 263 10.56 13.04 -13.80
C TYR A 263 11.61 13.21 -14.89
N LEU A 264 11.45 14.22 -15.76
CA LEU A 264 12.42 14.51 -16.83
C LEU A 264 13.55 15.46 -16.40
N ALA A 265 13.37 16.26 -15.34
CA ALA A 265 14.37 17.25 -14.93
C ALA A 265 15.55 16.66 -14.14
N ASN A 266 15.43 15.47 -13.54
CA ASN A 266 16.57 14.82 -12.87
C ASN A 266 16.39 13.29 -12.71
N PRO A 267 16.77 12.47 -13.71
CA PRO A 267 16.79 11.01 -13.58
C PRO A 267 17.69 10.51 -12.42
N GLY A 268 18.60 11.37 -11.91
CA GLY A 268 19.43 11.07 -10.75
C GLY A 268 18.65 10.79 -9.47
N TRP A 269 17.54 11.50 -9.21
CA TRP A 269 16.73 11.25 -8.01
C TRP A 269 16.06 9.88 -8.05
N PHE A 270 15.54 9.46 -9.20
CA PHE A 270 14.97 8.12 -9.36
C PHE A 270 16.01 7.03 -9.07
N ILE A 271 17.24 7.20 -9.56
CA ILE A 271 18.34 6.26 -9.33
C ILE A 271 18.76 6.25 -7.86
N VAL A 272 18.88 7.42 -7.22
CA VAL A 272 19.25 7.54 -5.80
C VAL A 272 18.18 6.93 -4.91
N PHE A 273 16.90 7.22 -5.15
CA PHE A 273 15.81 6.64 -4.37
C PHE A 273 15.69 5.13 -4.60
N THR A 274 15.82 4.65 -5.83
CA THR A 274 15.80 3.21 -6.13
C THR A 274 17.02 2.49 -5.55
N GLY A 275 18.20 3.11 -5.61
CA GLY A 275 19.44 2.56 -5.03
C GLY A 275 19.42 2.51 -3.50
N LEU A 276 18.97 3.58 -2.85
CA LEU A 276 18.78 3.63 -1.39
C LEU A 276 17.73 2.61 -0.95
N TYR A 277 16.65 2.51 -1.72
CA TYR A 277 15.58 1.56 -1.48
C TYR A 277 16.05 0.10 -1.58
N LEU A 278 16.80 -0.24 -2.64
CA LEU A 278 17.34 -1.59 -2.83
C LEU A 278 18.36 -1.94 -1.73
N THR A 279 19.22 -1.00 -1.35
CA THR A 279 20.19 -1.23 -0.27
C THR A 279 19.52 -1.44 1.09
N VAL A 280 18.50 -0.65 1.43
CA VAL A 280 17.71 -0.84 2.67
C VAL A 280 16.95 -2.18 2.63
N ALA A 281 16.34 -2.53 1.50
CA ALA A 281 15.64 -3.81 1.34
C ALA A 281 16.57 -5.02 1.54
N LEU A 282 17.77 -4.97 0.94
CA LEU A 282 18.78 -6.01 1.07
C LEU A 282 19.33 -6.10 2.50
N LEU A 283 19.58 -4.96 3.16
CA LEU A 283 20.01 -4.91 4.56
C LEU A 283 18.96 -5.50 5.50
N LEU A 284 17.68 -5.15 5.32
CA LEU A 284 16.59 -5.69 6.13
C LEU A 284 16.41 -7.20 5.91
N SER A 285 16.48 -7.66 4.66
CA SER A 285 16.44 -9.10 4.34
C SER A 285 17.62 -9.86 4.97
N TRP A 286 18.83 -9.30 4.91
CA TRP A 286 20.03 -9.87 5.54
C TRP A 286 19.92 -9.92 7.07
N LEU A 287 19.39 -8.86 7.70
CA LEU A 287 19.17 -8.83 9.14
C LEU A 287 18.13 -9.88 9.55
N LEU A 288 17.00 -9.96 8.85
CA LEU A 288 15.93 -10.91 9.16
C LEU A 288 16.41 -12.37 9.05
N THR A 289 17.20 -12.70 8.04
CA THR A 289 17.76 -14.05 7.87
C THR A 289 18.84 -14.40 8.91
N ARG A 290 19.53 -13.40 9.50
CA ARG A 290 20.48 -13.60 10.60
C ARG A 290 19.81 -13.87 11.95
N PHE A 291 18.65 -13.27 12.21
CA PHE A 291 17.94 -13.46 13.48
C PHE A 291 17.19 -14.81 13.57
N ASP A 292 16.83 -15.40 12.43
CA ASP A 292 16.20 -16.73 12.40
C ASP A 292 17.17 -17.83 12.83
N LYS A 293 18.47 -17.68 12.53
CA LYS A 293 19.53 -18.63 12.90
C LYS A 293 19.88 -18.66 14.39
N LYS A 294 19.41 -17.70 15.20
CA LYS A 294 19.70 -17.64 16.65
C LYS A 294 18.58 -18.24 17.52
N ARG A 295 17.56 -18.87 16.91
CA ARG A 295 16.42 -19.51 17.61
C ARG A 295 16.27 -21.01 17.32
N LEU A 296 17.24 -21.61 16.65
CA LEU A 296 17.47 -23.06 16.59
C LEU A 296 18.67 -23.39 17.49
#